data_AF-X0T6N0-F1
#
_entry.id   AF-X0T6N0-F1
#
_cell.length_a   1.000
_cell.length_b   1.000
_cell.length_c   1.000
_cell.angle_alpha   90.00
_cell.angle_beta   90.00
_cell.angle_gamma   90.00
#
_symmetry.space_group_name_H-M   'P 1'
#
loop_
_entity.id
_entity.type
_entity.pdbx_description
1 polymer ?
#
loop_
_entity_poly.entity_id
_entity_poly.type
_entity_poly.pdbx_seq_one_letter_code
_entity_poly.pdbx_strand_id
1 'polypeptide(L)'
;GGALIRPDVRYREWVYVGTPLTPNALNPPEAPFPEFHNVYIHPDDFDHWKNTGTFPDGTVIVKELVLVGATNAVSGNGYFQGEFSGLEITIKDSERFKDEPGYWAYFSYGHSYPLADTSEAFPTAACNACHEASAADDFVFTQFYPVLRAAKAARGGRVLNTESEEHQNLASLMMDKTADITQPTADTPIIESAIPTEVGELFKYLQEATYKQFTAKESSNHPSLGPHTKVGLPVRVFLDPKMDASLKADEATHPEGAGIVKEMYDADGNLQGWAVMVKTAADSEAGKGWFWYEITSTTDGSSPVAAGNGVPLCSGCHTIGKDFVLTKYPLQ
;
A
#
# COMPACT_ATOMS: atom_id res chain seq x y z
N GLY A 1 -31.47 -1.10 4.29
CA GLY A 1 -31.16 -0.58 5.63
C GLY A 1 -31.69 -1.54 6.67
N GLY A 2 -30.83 -2.37 7.21
CA GLY A 2 -31.13 -3.28 8.32
C GLY A 2 -29.85 -3.52 9.11
N ALA A 3 -29.94 -3.50 10.44
CA ALA A 3 -28.80 -3.74 11.30
C ALA A 3 -28.24 -5.15 11.06
N LEU A 4 -26.92 -5.27 10.97
CA LEU A 4 -26.22 -6.53 10.81
C LEU A 4 -26.14 -7.24 12.15
N ILE A 5 -26.68 -8.46 12.21
CA ILE A 5 -26.57 -9.33 13.39
C ILE A 5 -25.10 -9.72 13.58
N ARG A 6 -24.63 -9.66 14.82
CA ARG A 6 -23.28 -10.10 15.19
C ARG A 6 -23.05 -11.53 14.72
N PRO A 7 -21.97 -11.81 13.96
CA PRO A 7 -21.72 -13.16 13.50
C PRO A 7 -21.44 -14.08 14.69
N ASP A 8 -21.79 -15.34 14.51
CA ASP A 8 -21.42 -16.40 15.43
C ASP A 8 -19.88 -16.54 15.50
N VAL A 9 -19.36 -16.91 16.68
CA VAL A 9 -17.92 -16.96 16.98
C VAL A 9 -17.11 -17.91 16.08
N ARG A 10 -17.77 -18.78 15.29
CA ARG A 10 -17.13 -19.64 14.29
C ARG A 10 -16.36 -18.89 13.21
N TYR A 11 -16.45 -17.57 13.10
CA TYR A 11 -15.51 -16.79 12.27
C TYR A 11 -14.04 -17.02 12.67
N ARG A 12 -13.76 -17.46 13.89
CA ARG A 12 -12.40 -17.85 14.32
C ARG A 12 -11.89 -19.13 13.65
N GLU A 13 -12.76 -19.88 12.98
CA GLU A 13 -12.41 -21.04 12.15
C GLU A 13 -12.19 -20.66 10.68
N TRP A 14 -12.42 -19.38 10.32
CA TRP A 14 -12.18 -18.88 8.97
C TRP A 14 -10.69 -18.69 8.69
N VAL A 15 -10.35 -18.31 7.46
CA VAL A 15 -8.95 -18.16 7.05
C VAL A 15 -8.37 -16.90 7.69
N TYR A 16 -7.43 -17.07 8.62
CA TYR A 16 -6.63 -15.98 9.17
C TYR A 16 -5.74 -15.34 8.10
N VAL A 17 -5.68 -14.01 8.06
CA VAL A 17 -4.92 -13.28 7.03
C VAL A 17 -3.81 -12.37 7.53
N GLY A 18 -3.84 -11.97 8.81
CA GLY A 18 -2.81 -11.15 9.43
C GLY A 18 -3.25 -10.52 10.75
N THR A 19 -2.26 -10.03 11.50
CA THR A 19 -2.47 -9.31 12.77
C THR A 19 -1.66 -8.02 12.81
N PRO A 20 -2.22 -6.89 12.35
CA PRO A 20 -1.74 -5.56 12.71
C PRO A 20 -1.80 -5.32 14.22
N LEU A 21 -0.96 -4.41 14.71
CA LEU A 21 -0.93 -3.99 16.12
C LEU A 21 -0.81 -2.46 16.20
N THR A 22 -1.74 -1.84 16.91
CA THR A 22 -1.71 -0.42 17.29
C THR A 22 -1.83 -0.30 18.81
N PRO A 23 -0.72 -0.37 19.56
CA PRO A 23 -0.77 -0.41 21.01
C PRO A 23 -1.02 0.99 21.57
N ASN A 24 -1.79 1.09 22.65
CA ASN A 24 -2.12 2.36 23.32
C ASN A 24 -0.85 3.10 23.76
N ALA A 25 0.18 2.35 24.19
CA ALA A 25 1.47 2.90 24.60
C ALA A 25 2.18 3.71 23.49
N LEU A 26 1.86 3.46 22.22
CA LEU A 26 2.42 4.19 21.07
C LEU A 26 1.43 5.19 20.45
N ASN A 27 0.20 5.27 20.97
CA ASN A 27 -0.89 6.07 20.40
C ASN A 27 -1.66 6.80 21.53
N PRO A 28 -1.11 7.85 22.15
CA PRO A 28 -1.79 8.58 23.23
C PRO A 28 -2.96 9.44 22.71
N PRO A 29 -4.07 9.61 23.47
CA PRO A 29 -4.35 9.00 24.76
C PRO A 29 -4.73 7.51 24.66
N GLU A 30 -5.27 7.08 23.53
CA GLU A 30 -5.58 5.70 23.19
C GLU A 30 -5.55 5.50 21.66
N ALA A 31 -5.27 4.27 21.22
CA ALA A 31 -5.35 3.91 19.81
C ALA A 31 -6.82 3.92 19.34
N PRO A 32 -7.11 4.33 18.10
CA PRO A 32 -8.49 4.28 17.57
C PRO A 32 -9.10 2.87 17.55
N PHE A 33 -8.26 1.84 17.49
CA PHE A 33 -8.65 0.43 17.51
C PHE A 33 -7.70 -0.34 18.45
N PRO A 34 -7.94 -0.35 19.77
CA PRO A 34 -7.05 -1.00 20.72
C PRO A 34 -7.22 -2.54 20.70
N GLU A 35 -6.20 -3.37 20.48
CA GLU A 35 -4.81 -3.06 20.09
C GLU A 35 -4.29 -3.96 18.97
N PHE A 36 -4.28 -5.28 19.17
CA PHE A 36 -4.05 -6.26 18.11
C PHE A 36 -5.32 -6.48 17.30
N HIS A 37 -5.19 -6.67 15.99
CA HIS A 37 -6.31 -6.85 15.06
C HIS A 37 -6.20 -8.21 14.39
N ASN A 38 -6.76 -9.27 14.96
CA ASN A 38 -6.77 -10.57 14.29
C ASN A 38 -7.81 -10.53 13.16
N VAL A 39 -7.34 -10.66 11.91
CA VAL A 39 -8.21 -10.53 10.74
C VAL A 39 -8.45 -11.88 10.07
N TYR A 40 -9.70 -12.16 9.76
CA TYR A 40 -10.17 -13.40 9.14
C TYR A 40 -11.06 -13.10 7.93
N ILE A 41 -11.02 -13.96 6.92
CA ILE A 41 -11.87 -13.89 5.72
C ILE A 41 -12.59 -15.22 5.53
N HIS A 42 -13.84 -15.20 5.11
CA HIS A 42 -14.61 -16.42 4.87
C HIS A 42 -13.86 -17.36 3.89
N PRO A 43 -13.83 -18.69 4.12
CA PRO A 43 -13.03 -19.61 3.30
C PRO A 43 -13.35 -19.56 1.80
N ASP A 44 -14.62 -19.46 1.43
CA ASP A 44 -15.03 -19.39 0.03
C ASP A 44 -14.51 -18.10 -0.66
N ASP A 45 -14.52 -16.98 0.06
CA ASP A 45 -14.00 -15.70 -0.44
C ASP A 45 -12.47 -15.75 -0.57
N PHE A 46 -11.79 -16.42 0.37
CA PHE A 46 -10.36 -16.66 0.27
C PHE A 46 -10.01 -17.52 -0.93
N ASP A 47 -10.77 -18.58 -1.19
CA ASP A 47 -10.55 -19.44 -2.35
C ASP A 47 -10.78 -18.69 -3.66
N HIS A 48 -11.81 -17.83 -3.73
CA HIS A 48 -12.00 -16.94 -4.87
C HIS A 48 -10.82 -15.96 -5.02
N TRP A 49 -10.38 -15.33 -3.93
CA TRP A 49 -9.21 -14.44 -3.92
C TRP A 49 -7.92 -15.16 -4.34
N LYS A 50 -7.69 -16.38 -3.90
CA LYS A 50 -6.51 -17.16 -4.31
C LYS A 50 -6.49 -17.42 -5.82
N ASN A 51 -7.67 -17.62 -6.42
CA ASN A 51 -7.80 -17.95 -7.85
C ASN A 51 -7.82 -16.71 -8.76
N THR A 52 -8.42 -15.62 -8.29
CA THR A 52 -8.71 -14.42 -9.11
C THR A 52 -8.03 -13.16 -8.59
N GLY A 53 -7.65 -13.18 -7.32
CA GLY A 53 -7.35 -12.08 -6.40
C GLY A 53 -8.14 -10.80 -6.61
N THR A 54 -9.44 -10.99 -6.75
CA THR A 54 -10.46 -10.00 -6.46
C THR A 54 -11.30 -10.50 -5.29
N PHE A 55 -11.99 -9.60 -4.59
CA PHE A 55 -12.99 -9.99 -3.58
C PHE A 55 -14.35 -10.13 -4.28
N PRO A 56 -15.00 -11.32 -4.23
CA PRO A 56 -16.30 -11.53 -4.85
C PRO A 56 -17.39 -10.73 -4.12
N ASP A 57 -18.52 -10.51 -4.80
CA ASP A 57 -19.70 -9.97 -4.12
C ASP A 57 -20.18 -10.94 -3.03
N GLY A 58 -20.55 -10.41 -1.87
CA GLY A 58 -20.82 -11.18 -0.66
C GLY A 58 -19.62 -11.36 0.28
N THR A 59 -18.43 -10.85 -0.07
CA THR A 59 -17.22 -11.03 0.75
C THR A 59 -17.42 -10.55 2.18
N VAL A 60 -17.01 -11.37 3.17
CA VAL A 60 -17.03 -10.99 4.59
C VAL A 60 -15.63 -11.10 5.20
N ILE A 61 -15.18 -9.98 5.80
CA ILE A 61 -13.93 -9.90 6.55
C ILE A 61 -14.25 -9.53 8.01
N VAL A 62 -13.67 -10.27 8.94
CA VAL A 62 -13.79 -10.06 10.37
C VAL A 62 -12.49 -9.51 10.92
N LYS A 63 -12.56 -8.40 11.67
CA LYS A 63 -11.46 -7.89 12.47
C LYS A 63 -11.83 -8.03 13.94
N GLU A 64 -11.14 -8.92 14.63
CA GLU A 64 -11.31 -9.14 16.06
C GLU A 64 -10.21 -8.42 16.84
N LEU A 65 -10.61 -7.54 17.76
CA LEU A 65 -9.67 -6.77 18.57
C LEU A 65 -9.24 -7.59 19.79
N VAL A 66 -7.93 -7.58 20.06
CA VAL A 66 -7.30 -8.26 21.21
C VAL A 66 -6.39 -7.27 21.93
N LEU A 67 -6.45 -7.24 23.26
CA LEU A 67 -5.62 -6.36 24.07
C LEU A 67 -4.17 -6.84 24.11
N VAL A 68 -3.24 -5.93 24.42
CA VAL A 68 -1.89 -6.31 24.85
C VAL A 68 -1.99 -6.90 26.26
N GLY A 69 -1.68 -8.18 26.41
CA GLY A 69 -1.63 -8.87 27.70
C GLY A 69 -0.26 -8.77 28.38
N ALA A 70 0.82 -8.69 27.61
CA ALA A 70 2.18 -8.55 28.12
C ALA A 70 3.10 -7.85 27.11
N THR A 71 4.20 -7.27 27.60
CA THR A 71 5.26 -6.67 26.77
C THR A 71 6.59 -7.42 26.83
N ASN A 72 6.61 -8.57 27.53
CA ASN A 72 7.76 -9.45 27.66
C ASN A 72 7.26 -10.90 27.81
N ALA A 73 7.94 -11.84 27.14
CA ALA A 73 7.76 -13.27 27.30
C ALA A 73 9.11 -13.99 27.22
N VAL A 74 9.11 -15.31 27.38
CA VAL A 74 10.34 -16.12 27.28
C VAL A 74 11.04 -16.00 25.91
N SER A 75 10.31 -15.61 24.86
CA SER A 75 10.84 -15.33 23.52
C SER A 75 11.45 -13.92 23.38
N GLY A 76 11.40 -13.09 24.42
CA GLY A 76 11.95 -11.73 24.45
C GLY A 76 10.91 -10.64 24.65
N ASN A 77 11.38 -9.40 24.50
CA ASN A 77 10.54 -8.21 24.60
C ASN A 77 9.72 -8.03 23.31
N GLY A 78 8.49 -7.53 23.45
CA GLY A 78 7.60 -7.30 22.33
C GLY A 78 6.22 -6.91 22.82
N TYR A 79 5.20 -7.29 22.07
CA TYR A 79 3.80 -7.22 22.50
C TYR A 79 3.20 -8.62 22.34
N PHE A 80 2.44 -9.06 23.32
CA PHE A 80 1.83 -10.39 23.35
C PHE A 80 0.33 -10.23 23.56
N GLN A 81 -0.46 -10.93 22.75
CA GLN A 81 -1.93 -10.90 22.82
C GLN A 81 -2.42 -11.36 24.20
N GLY A 82 -3.42 -10.65 24.71
CA GLY A 82 -4.18 -10.99 25.91
C GLY A 82 -5.62 -11.33 25.57
N GLU A 83 -6.56 -10.66 26.23
CA GLU A 83 -7.99 -10.93 26.11
C GLU A 83 -8.63 -10.27 24.87
N PHE A 84 -9.66 -10.92 24.33
CA PHE A 84 -10.51 -10.32 23.30
C PHE A 84 -11.22 -9.08 23.84
N SER A 85 -11.26 -8.01 23.05
CA SER A 85 -11.90 -6.74 23.42
C SER A 85 -13.05 -6.35 22.50
N GLY A 86 -12.93 -6.58 21.20
CA GLY A 86 -13.82 -5.96 20.22
C GLY A 86 -14.03 -6.76 18.95
N LEU A 87 -15.00 -6.35 18.14
CA LEU A 87 -15.32 -7.00 16.87
C LEU A 87 -15.82 -5.99 15.84
N GLU A 88 -15.22 -6.04 14.66
CA GLU A 88 -15.64 -5.29 13.48
C GLU A 88 -15.80 -6.23 12.29
N ILE A 89 -16.75 -5.89 11.42
CA ILE A 89 -17.05 -6.65 10.21
C ILE A 89 -17.06 -5.70 9.02
N THR A 90 -16.46 -6.14 7.92
CA THR A 90 -16.48 -5.45 6.64
C THR A 90 -17.11 -6.38 5.61
N ILE A 91 -18.12 -5.89 4.88
CA ILE A 91 -18.88 -6.69 3.91
C ILE A 91 -18.91 -5.98 2.57
N LYS A 92 -18.65 -6.73 1.49
CA LYS A 92 -18.93 -6.31 0.11
C LYS A 92 -20.25 -6.88 -0.34
N ASP A 93 -21.22 -6.04 -0.69
CA ASP A 93 -22.52 -6.50 -1.21
C ASP A 93 -23.14 -5.41 -2.10
N SER A 94 -23.09 -5.65 -3.41
CA SER A 94 -23.51 -4.71 -4.45
C SER A 94 -25.01 -4.43 -4.45
N GLU A 95 -25.83 -5.32 -3.88
CA GLU A 95 -27.27 -5.10 -3.76
C GLU A 95 -27.61 -4.28 -2.51
N ARG A 96 -27.00 -4.62 -1.36
CA ARG A 96 -27.28 -3.97 -0.07
C ARG A 96 -26.60 -2.62 0.07
N PHE A 97 -25.41 -2.46 -0.50
CA PHE A 97 -24.54 -1.30 -0.36
C PHE A 97 -24.21 -0.65 -1.71
N LYS A 98 -25.17 -0.69 -2.65
CA LYS A 98 -25.04 -0.11 -4.01
C LYS A 98 -24.60 1.36 -4.05
N ASP A 99 -24.87 2.09 -2.98
CA ASP A 99 -24.57 3.53 -2.84
C ASP A 99 -23.24 3.77 -2.10
N GLU A 100 -22.59 2.72 -1.56
CA GLU A 100 -21.29 2.81 -0.91
C GLU A 100 -20.13 2.62 -1.91
N PRO A 101 -19.00 3.33 -1.75
CA PRO A 101 -17.81 3.12 -2.56
C PRO A 101 -17.33 1.66 -2.52
N GLY A 102 -17.15 1.07 -3.71
CA GLY A 102 -16.73 -0.33 -3.88
C GLY A 102 -17.75 -1.37 -3.37
N TYR A 103 -18.96 -0.93 -3.02
CA TYR A 103 -20.01 -1.75 -2.39
C TYR A 103 -19.64 -2.27 -1.00
N TRP A 104 -18.70 -1.60 -0.32
CA TRP A 104 -18.22 -1.99 1.00
C TRP A 104 -18.94 -1.25 2.12
N ALA A 105 -19.35 -1.98 3.15
CA ALA A 105 -19.88 -1.42 4.39
C ALA A 105 -19.12 -1.97 5.61
N TYR A 106 -19.04 -1.14 6.65
CA TYR A 106 -18.26 -1.38 7.86
C TYR A 106 -19.17 -1.36 9.08
N PHE A 107 -18.97 -2.29 10.00
CA PHE A 107 -19.80 -2.50 11.18
C PHE A 107 -18.90 -2.69 12.40
N SER A 108 -19.28 -2.13 13.54
CA SER A 108 -18.62 -2.40 14.82
C SER A 108 -19.65 -2.83 15.86
N TYR A 109 -19.31 -3.87 16.61
CA TYR A 109 -20.09 -4.33 17.76
C TYR A 109 -19.56 -3.79 19.08
N GLY A 110 -18.54 -2.92 19.02
CA GLY A 110 -17.85 -2.34 20.18
C GLY A 110 -16.40 -2.78 20.27
N HIS A 111 -15.63 -2.03 21.07
CA HIS A 111 -14.22 -2.28 21.37
C HIS A 111 -13.99 -2.78 22.80
N SER A 112 -15.07 -3.08 23.54
CA SER A 112 -15.04 -3.74 24.85
C SER A 112 -16.26 -4.63 25.04
N TYR A 113 -16.09 -5.73 25.78
CA TYR A 113 -17.20 -6.62 26.12
C TYR A 113 -18.12 -6.01 27.22
N PRO A 114 -19.43 -6.27 27.18
CA PRO A 114 -20.14 -7.10 26.20
C PRO A 114 -20.34 -6.36 24.86
N LEU A 115 -20.08 -7.06 23.75
CA LEU A 115 -20.32 -6.51 22.42
C LEU A 115 -21.82 -6.51 22.10
N ALA A 116 -22.26 -5.54 21.30
CA ALA A 116 -23.64 -5.43 20.82
C ALA A 116 -24.07 -6.66 19.99
N ASP A 117 -25.37 -6.97 20.00
CA ASP A 117 -25.93 -8.06 19.21
C ASP A 117 -26.18 -7.68 17.74
N THR A 118 -26.29 -6.38 17.47
CA THR A 118 -26.52 -5.83 16.12
C THR A 118 -25.72 -4.55 15.94
N SER A 119 -25.35 -4.24 14.70
CA SER A 119 -24.64 -3.02 14.34
C SER A 119 -25.23 -2.41 13.07
N GLU A 120 -25.31 -1.09 12.99
CA GLU A 120 -25.63 -0.39 11.74
C GLU A 120 -24.34 -0.11 10.97
N ALA A 121 -24.45 0.01 9.65
CA ALA A 121 -23.30 0.38 8.83
C ALA A 121 -22.83 1.78 9.25
N PHE A 122 -21.53 1.95 9.43
CA PHE A 122 -20.95 3.27 9.63
C PHE A 122 -21.25 4.17 8.42
N PRO A 123 -21.41 5.49 8.63
CA PRO A 123 -21.51 6.43 7.51
C PRO A 123 -20.29 6.32 6.60
N THR A 124 -20.49 6.42 5.28
CA THR A 124 -19.43 6.31 4.26
C THR A 124 -18.15 7.08 4.61
N ALA A 125 -18.29 8.33 5.07
CA ALA A 125 -17.16 9.20 5.39
C ALA A 125 -16.32 8.73 6.60
N ALA A 126 -16.88 7.88 7.46
CA ALA A 126 -16.20 7.40 8.66
C ALA A 126 -15.20 6.26 8.36
N CYS A 127 -15.47 5.43 7.35
CA CYS A 127 -14.67 4.24 7.07
C CYS A 127 -14.20 4.18 5.61
N ASN A 128 -15.12 4.27 4.66
CA ASN A 128 -14.81 4.09 3.23
C ASN A 128 -13.76 5.09 2.74
N ALA A 129 -13.79 6.35 3.17
CA ALA A 129 -12.81 7.35 2.73
C ALA A 129 -11.36 6.99 3.10
N CYS A 130 -11.14 6.48 4.32
CA CYS A 130 -9.81 6.05 4.77
C CYS A 130 -9.36 4.77 4.03
N HIS A 131 -10.28 3.82 3.90
CA HIS A 131 -10.02 2.56 3.20
C HIS A 131 -9.76 2.79 1.70
N GLU A 132 -10.51 3.65 1.03
CA GLU A 132 -10.27 3.99 -0.38
C GLU A 132 -8.91 4.65 -0.59
N ALA A 133 -8.54 5.55 0.31
CA ALA A 133 -7.32 6.33 0.18
C ALA A 133 -6.06 5.50 0.46
N SER A 134 -6.16 4.47 1.29
CA SER A 134 -4.97 3.83 1.90
C SER A 134 -4.91 2.31 1.74
N ALA A 135 -6.00 1.63 1.39
CA ALA A 135 -5.99 0.18 1.18
C ALA A 135 -5.27 -0.17 -0.14
N ALA A 136 -4.46 -1.22 -0.12
CA ALA A 136 -3.74 -1.67 -1.31
C ALA A 136 -4.66 -2.36 -2.35
N ASP A 137 -5.74 -3.01 -1.92
CA ASP A 137 -6.63 -3.75 -2.82
C ASP A 137 -8.10 -3.56 -2.40
N ASP A 138 -8.91 -2.94 -3.28
CA ASP A 138 -10.38 -2.95 -3.18
C ASP A 138 -10.90 -2.69 -1.76
N PHE A 139 -10.49 -1.56 -1.16
CA PHE A 139 -10.86 -1.13 0.20
C PHE A 139 -10.39 -2.07 1.34
N VAL A 140 -9.56 -3.08 1.06
CA VAL A 140 -8.96 -4.00 2.04
C VAL A 140 -7.45 -3.75 2.14
N PHE A 141 -6.94 -3.58 3.36
CA PHE A 141 -5.52 -3.28 3.63
C PHE A 141 -4.59 -4.51 3.43
N THR A 142 -4.60 -5.12 2.25
CA THR A 142 -3.82 -6.33 1.92
C THR A 142 -2.30 -6.15 2.10
N GLN A 143 -1.78 -4.92 2.12
CA GLN A 143 -0.38 -4.64 2.49
C GLN A 143 -0.02 -5.09 3.92
N PHE A 144 -1.00 -5.25 4.80
CA PHE A 144 -0.80 -5.78 6.16
C PHE A 144 -1.21 -7.25 6.31
N TYR A 145 -1.73 -7.88 5.24
CA TYR A 145 -2.23 -9.25 5.24
C TYR A 145 -1.35 -10.16 4.36
N PRO A 146 -0.23 -10.69 4.90
CA PRO A 146 0.73 -11.46 4.11
C PRO A 146 0.13 -12.73 3.50
N VAL A 147 -0.88 -13.34 4.13
CA VAL A 147 -1.57 -14.53 3.60
C VAL A 147 -2.32 -14.18 2.31
N LEU A 148 -3.00 -13.04 2.25
CA LEU A 148 -3.69 -12.57 1.04
C LEU A 148 -2.69 -12.19 -0.06
N ARG A 149 -1.58 -11.53 0.27
CA ARG A 149 -0.53 -11.22 -0.73
C ARG A 149 0.08 -12.48 -1.32
N ALA A 150 0.43 -13.45 -0.48
CA ALA A 150 0.95 -14.74 -0.94
C ALA A 150 -0.06 -15.48 -1.82
N ALA A 151 -1.34 -15.52 -1.43
CA ALA A 151 -2.40 -16.11 -2.23
C ALA A 151 -2.58 -15.43 -3.59
N LYS A 152 -2.53 -14.09 -3.63
CA LYS A 152 -2.62 -13.30 -4.86
C LYS A 152 -1.40 -13.48 -5.76
N ALA A 153 -0.20 -13.60 -5.22
CA ALA A 153 1.02 -13.88 -6.00
C ALA A 153 1.06 -15.31 -6.55
N ALA A 154 0.44 -16.26 -5.85
CA ALA A 154 0.41 -17.67 -6.19
C ALA A 154 -0.64 -18.05 -7.27
N ARG A 155 -1.38 -17.08 -7.82
CA ARG A 155 -2.40 -17.29 -8.87
C ARG A 155 -1.87 -18.18 -10.00
N GLY A 156 -2.71 -19.12 -10.48
CA GLY A 156 -2.37 -20.02 -11.58
C GLY A 156 -1.71 -21.35 -11.18
N GLY A 157 -1.89 -21.81 -9.93
CA GLY A 157 -1.47 -23.15 -9.50
C GLY A 157 -0.06 -23.22 -8.92
N ARG A 158 0.56 -22.08 -8.60
CA ARG A 158 1.73 -22.07 -7.72
C ARG A 158 1.21 -22.31 -6.29
N VAL A 159 1.88 -23.19 -5.55
CA VAL A 159 1.57 -23.44 -4.13
C VAL A 159 1.65 -22.11 -3.37
N LEU A 160 0.92 -21.95 -2.26
CA LEU A 160 1.10 -20.88 -1.26
C LEU A 160 2.49 -21.02 -0.60
N ASN A 161 3.55 -21.01 -1.40
CA ASN A 161 4.91 -21.25 -0.98
C ASN A 161 5.59 -19.90 -0.91
N THR A 162 6.01 -19.54 0.31
CA THR A 162 6.84 -18.38 0.60
C THR A 162 8.28 -18.52 0.05
N GLU A 163 8.58 -19.61 -0.68
CA GLU A 163 9.87 -19.83 -1.35
C GLU A 163 10.00 -19.15 -2.72
N SER A 164 9.07 -18.29 -3.14
CA SER A 164 9.38 -17.43 -4.30
C SER A 164 10.58 -16.55 -3.96
N GLU A 165 11.52 -16.40 -4.91
CA GLU A 165 12.72 -15.56 -4.71
C GLU A 165 12.35 -14.14 -4.27
N GLU A 166 11.26 -13.59 -4.81
CA GLU A 166 10.75 -12.27 -4.43
C GLU A 166 10.33 -12.20 -2.95
N HIS A 167 9.63 -13.22 -2.44
CA HIS A 167 9.23 -13.27 -1.04
C HIS A 167 10.43 -13.49 -0.11
N GLN A 168 11.36 -14.36 -0.49
CA GLN A 168 12.59 -14.61 0.28
C GLN A 168 13.47 -13.35 0.35
N ASN A 169 13.61 -12.60 -0.75
CA ASN A 169 14.38 -11.37 -0.80
C ASN A 169 13.75 -10.27 0.09
N LEU A 170 12.43 -10.08 0.01
CA LEU A 170 11.71 -9.15 0.87
C LEU A 170 11.79 -9.54 2.36
N ALA A 171 11.61 -10.82 2.68
CA ALA A 171 11.70 -11.32 4.05
C ALA A 171 13.13 -11.18 4.61
N SER A 172 14.15 -11.50 3.81
CA SER A 172 15.56 -11.34 4.19
C SER A 172 15.91 -9.88 4.46
N LEU A 173 15.44 -8.96 3.62
CA LEU A 173 15.61 -7.52 3.82
C LEU A 173 14.93 -7.05 5.11
N MET A 174 13.70 -7.48 5.38
CA MET A 174 12.98 -7.12 6.61
C MET A 174 13.60 -7.71 7.88
N MET A 175 14.35 -8.80 7.76
CA MET A 175 15.07 -9.45 8.87
C MET A 175 16.48 -8.89 9.08
N ASP A 176 17.08 -8.28 8.06
CA ASP A 176 18.41 -7.69 8.15
C ASP A 176 18.35 -6.35 8.89
N LYS A 177 18.68 -6.39 10.19
CA LYS A 177 18.76 -5.21 11.06
C LYS A 177 19.88 -4.23 10.69
N THR A 178 20.71 -4.59 9.70
CA THR A 178 21.79 -3.76 9.14
C THR A 178 21.50 -3.29 7.72
N ALA A 179 20.46 -3.81 7.06
CA ALA A 179 20.07 -3.37 5.73
C ALA A 179 19.51 -1.95 5.80
N ASP A 180 20.25 -1.02 5.23
CA ASP A 180 19.70 0.30 4.93
C ASP A 180 18.81 0.18 3.69
N ILE A 181 17.51 0.02 3.93
CA ILE A 181 16.48 -0.13 2.88
C ILE A 181 16.38 1.10 1.96
N THR A 182 17.06 2.20 2.30
CA THR A 182 17.16 3.40 1.46
C THR A 182 18.26 3.31 0.40
N GLN A 183 19.16 2.34 0.51
CA GLN A 183 20.27 2.17 -0.42
C GLN A 183 19.87 1.35 -1.66
N PRO A 184 20.44 1.67 -2.83
CA PRO A 184 20.25 0.88 -4.03
C PRO A 184 20.85 -0.52 -3.88
N THR A 185 20.20 -1.51 -4.49
CA THR A 185 20.65 -2.92 -4.48
C THR A 185 21.17 -3.40 -5.84
N ALA A 186 21.19 -2.51 -6.85
CA ALA A 186 21.72 -2.76 -8.16
C ALA A 186 22.42 -1.51 -8.72
N ASP A 187 23.37 -1.73 -9.64
CA ASP A 187 24.02 -0.64 -10.37
C ASP A 187 22.98 0.12 -11.20
N THR A 188 23.14 1.45 -11.28
CA THR A 188 22.28 2.29 -12.12
C THR A 188 22.92 2.44 -13.50
N PRO A 189 22.39 1.79 -14.55
CA PRO A 189 22.96 1.91 -15.89
C PRO A 189 22.69 3.30 -16.46
N ILE A 190 23.61 3.75 -17.31
CA ILE A 190 23.38 4.93 -18.15
C ILE A 190 22.50 4.49 -19.32
N ILE A 191 21.30 5.04 -19.40
CA ILE A 191 20.29 4.70 -20.42
C ILE A 191 19.77 5.96 -21.12
N GLU A 192 19.24 5.80 -22.33
CA GLU A 192 18.56 6.89 -23.03
C GLU A 192 17.16 7.12 -22.42
N SER A 193 17.02 8.25 -21.73
CA SER A 193 15.80 8.63 -21.03
C SER A 193 15.59 10.15 -21.06
N ALA A 194 14.32 10.57 -21.02
CA ALA A 194 13.97 11.99 -20.94
C ALA A 194 14.21 12.60 -19.54
N ILE A 195 14.26 11.73 -18.52
CA ILE A 195 14.53 12.08 -17.12
C ILE A 195 15.89 11.47 -16.76
N PRO A 196 16.91 12.26 -16.39
CA PRO A 196 18.23 11.73 -16.05
C PRO A 196 18.20 10.75 -14.87
N THR A 197 19.08 9.75 -14.89
CA THR A 197 19.27 8.78 -13.78
C THR A 197 20.59 8.98 -13.03
N GLU A 198 21.42 9.95 -13.44
CA GLU A 198 22.53 10.44 -12.65
C GLU A 198 22.00 11.47 -11.64
N VAL A 199 22.36 11.32 -10.36
CA VAL A 199 21.75 12.05 -9.24
C VAL A 199 22.01 13.55 -9.31
N GLY A 200 23.25 13.95 -9.63
CA GLY A 200 23.62 15.36 -9.76
C GLY A 200 22.90 16.04 -10.93
N GLU A 201 22.84 15.38 -12.08
CA GLU A 201 22.10 15.87 -13.25
C GLU A 201 20.59 15.90 -13.02
N LEU A 202 20.04 14.88 -12.34
CA LEU A 202 18.61 14.79 -12.05
C LEU A 202 18.16 15.94 -11.16
N PHE A 203 18.87 16.24 -10.07
CA PHE A 203 18.47 17.34 -9.18
C PHE A 203 18.43 18.67 -9.92
N LYS A 204 19.43 18.94 -10.77
CA LYS A 204 19.45 20.13 -11.62
C LYS A 204 18.28 20.15 -12.60
N TYR A 205 18.00 19.05 -13.26
CA TYR A 205 16.83 18.89 -14.15
C TYR A 205 15.50 19.17 -13.43
N LEU A 206 15.37 18.73 -12.18
CA LEU A 206 14.18 18.98 -11.36
C LEU A 206 14.02 20.45 -11.00
N GLN A 207 15.11 21.14 -10.67
CA GLN A 207 15.11 22.59 -10.39
C GLN A 207 14.79 23.42 -11.64
N GLU A 208 15.28 23.01 -12.81
CA GLU A 208 14.97 23.64 -14.10
C GLU A 208 13.53 23.38 -14.56
N ALA A 209 12.83 22.45 -13.89
CA ALA A 209 11.43 22.09 -14.12
C ALA A 209 11.10 21.69 -15.56
N THR A 210 12.06 21.12 -16.29
CA THR A 210 11.91 20.75 -17.71
C THR A 210 10.81 19.70 -17.93
N TYR A 211 10.62 18.78 -16.99
CA TYR A 211 9.53 17.78 -17.00
C TYR A 211 8.13 18.40 -17.11
N LYS A 212 7.95 19.68 -16.71
CA LYS A 212 6.65 20.36 -16.84
C LYS A 212 6.24 20.59 -18.30
N GLN A 213 7.18 20.45 -19.25
CA GLN A 213 6.89 20.50 -20.68
C GLN A 213 6.29 19.22 -21.23
N PHE A 214 6.26 18.13 -20.45
CA PHE A 214 5.57 16.92 -20.85
C PHE A 214 4.09 17.21 -21.11
N THR A 215 3.57 16.57 -22.15
CA THR A 215 2.16 16.72 -22.57
C THR A 215 1.24 16.02 -21.57
N ALA A 216 1.62 14.82 -21.11
CA ALA A 216 0.89 14.07 -20.12
C ALA A 216 1.27 14.52 -18.70
N LYS A 217 0.40 15.31 -18.09
CA LYS A 217 0.53 15.79 -16.70
C LYS A 217 -0.85 16.03 -16.10
N GLU A 218 -0.93 15.88 -14.79
CA GLU A 218 -2.16 16.16 -14.06
C GLU A 218 -2.54 17.63 -14.15
N SER A 219 -3.85 17.89 -14.20
CA SER A 219 -4.40 19.22 -14.36
C SER A 219 -4.32 20.04 -13.07
N SER A 220 -4.40 19.37 -11.93
CA SER A 220 -4.34 19.93 -10.58
C SER A 220 -3.61 19.00 -9.61
N ASN A 221 -3.33 19.46 -8.39
CA ASN A 221 -2.75 18.62 -7.36
C ASN A 221 -3.83 17.70 -6.76
N HIS A 222 -3.45 16.50 -6.35
CA HIS A 222 -4.33 15.57 -5.65
C HIS A 222 -3.69 15.08 -4.33
N PRO A 223 -4.48 14.61 -3.34
CA PRO A 223 -3.92 14.06 -2.11
C PRO A 223 -3.10 12.80 -2.36
N SER A 224 -1.86 12.73 -1.84
CA SER A 224 -1.03 11.54 -1.99
C SER A 224 -1.64 10.33 -1.27
N LEU A 225 -1.79 9.23 -2.01
CA LEU A 225 -2.22 7.92 -1.48
C LEU A 225 -1.07 7.12 -0.84
N GLY A 226 0.19 7.48 -1.14
CA GLY A 226 1.39 6.85 -0.58
C GLY A 226 2.15 7.78 0.38
N PRO A 227 3.03 7.24 1.25
CA PRO A 227 3.81 8.01 2.21
C PRO A 227 5.01 8.72 1.54
N HIS A 228 4.73 9.66 0.64
CA HIS A 228 5.72 10.58 0.08
C HIS A 228 5.64 11.88 0.90
N THR A 229 6.62 12.12 1.78
CA THR A 229 6.59 13.09 2.91
C THR A 229 5.55 12.80 3.99
N LYS A 230 4.25 12.83 3.65
CA LYS A 230 3.13 12.53 4.54
C LYS A 230 1.89 12.21 3.72
N VAL A 231 1.19 11.13 4.09
CA VAL A 231 -0.07 10.73 3.45
C VAL A 231 -1.08 11.89 3.50
N GLY A 232 -1.77 12.11 2.39
CA GLY A 232 -2.78 13.17 2.24
C GLY A 232 -2.23 14.55 1.88
N LEU A 233 -0.91 14.78 1.89
CA LEU A 233 -0.34 16.02 1.35
C LEU A 233 -0.47 16.06 -0.19
N PRO A 234 -0.61 17.26 -0.79
CA PRO A 234 -0.84 17.37 -2.22
C PRO A 234 0.38 16.90 -3.02
N VAL A 235 0.13 16.19 -4.12
CA VAL A 235 1.12 15.77 -5.10
C VAL A 235 0.63 16.08 -6.51
N ARG A 236 1.56 16.12 -7.47
CA ARG A 236 1.24 16.28 -8.89
C ARG A 236 2.16 15.44 -9.77
N VAL A 237 1.59 14.69 -10.70
CA VAL A 237 2.30 13.71 -11.52
C VAL A 237 2.50 14.19 -12.97
N PHE A 238 3.68 13.91 -13.50
CA PHE A 238 4.11 14.18 -14.86
C PHE A 238 4.68 12.90 -15.46
N LEU A 239 4.20 12.51 -16.64
CA LEU A 239 4.62 11.31 -17.35
C LEU A 239 5.51 11.70 -18.51
N ASP A 240 6.67 11.07 -18.64
CA ASP A 240 7.44 11.20 -19.87
C ASP A 240 6.66 10.57 -21.06
N PRO A 241 7.01 10.90 -22.33
CA PRO A 241 6.32 10.37 -23.49
C PRO A 241 6.28 8.84 -23.59
N LYS A 242 7.33 8.12 -23.15
CA LYS A 242 7.37 6.66 -23.16
C LYS A 242 6.39 6.08 -22.13
N MET A 243 6.35 6.66 -20.93
CA MET A 243 5.40 6.22 -19.89
C MET A 243 3.95 6.51 -20.27
N ASP A 244 3.64 7.71 -20.81
CA ASP A 244 2.29 8.03 -21.30
C ASP A 244 1.83 7.04 -22.37
N ALA A 245 2.67 6.77 -23.37
CA ALA A 245 2.35 5.81 -24.41
C ALA A 245 2.09 4.40 -23.86
N SER A 246 2.89 3.95 -22.90
CA SER A 246 2.78 2.63 -22.29
C SER A 246 1.52 2.48 -21.42
N LEU A 247 1.20 3.49 -20.59
CA LEU A 247 -0.03 3.48 -19.78
C LEU A 247 -1.29 3.57 -20.65
N LYS A 248 -1.25 4.37 -21.72
CA LYS A 248 -2.35 4.47 -22.70
C LYS A 248 -2.62 3.16 -23.43
N ALA A 249 -1.57 2.38 -23.70
CA ALA A 249 -1.66 1.07 -24.32
C ALA A 249 -2.02 -0.06 -23.31
N ASP A 250 -2.12 0.27 -22.01
CA ASP A 250 -2.34 -0.70 -20.93
C ASP A 250 -1.34 -1.86 -20.98
N GLU A 251 -0.06 -1.55 -21.20
CA GLU A 251 1.01 -2.55 -21.27
C GLU A 251 1.24 -3.24 -19.92
N ALA A 252 1.56 -4.54 -19.95
CA ALA A 252 1.86 -5.33 -18.76
C ALA A 252 3.18 -4.92 -18.08
N THR A 253 4.13 -4.40 -18.87
CA THR A 253 5.47 -3.98 -18.47
C THR A 253 5.84 -2.69 -19.21
N HIS A 254 6.65 -1.84 -18.60
CA HIS A 254 7.00 -0.55 -19.16
C HIS A 254 8.37 -0.57 -19.89
N PRO A 255 8.53 0.19 -20.98
CA PRO A 255 9.78 0.18 -21.75
C PRO A 255 10.91 0.92 -21.03
N GLU A 256 12.15 0.52 -21.31
CA GLU A 256 13.34 1.20 -20.81
C GLU A 256 13.34 2.70 -21.19
N GLY A 257 13.66 3.54 -20.22
CA GLY A 257 13.62 5.00 -20.29
C GLY A 257 12.25 5.61 -20.03
N ALA A 258 11.18 4.82 -19.83
CA ALA A 258 9.91 5.33 -19.33
C ALA A 258 10.08 5.79 -17.87
N GLY A 259 9.53 6.95 -17.53
CA GLY A 259 9.69 7.54 -16.22
C GLY A 259 8.59 8.52 -15.83
N ILE A 260 8.55 8.78 -14.53
CA ILE A 260 7.52 9.56 -13.87
C ILE A 260 8.21 10.54 -12.94
N VAL A 261 7.79 11.81 -12.98
CA VAL A 261 8.12 12.81 -11.96
C VAL A 261 6.88 13.12 -11.16
N LYS A 262 6.99 13.05 -9.84
CA LYS A 262 5.96 13.45 -8.89
C LYS A 262 6.48 14.62 -8.06
N GLU A 263 5.80 15.76 -8.14
CA GLU A 263 6.01 16.89 -7.23
C GLU A 263 5.30 16.62 -5.91
N MET A 264 5.94 17.00 -4.80
CA MET A 264 5.41 16.84 -3.43
C MET A 264 5.27 18.21 -2.78
N TYR A 265 4.09 18.50 -2.23
CA TYR A 265 3.75 19.81 -1.67
C TYR A 265 3.45 19.73 -0.17
N ASP A 266 3.63 20.85 0.55
CA ASP A 266 3.11 20.99 1.91
C ASP A 266 1.62 21.34 1.92
N ALA A 267 1.05 21.52 3.13
CA ALA A 267 -0.36 21.87 3.32
C ALA A 267 -0.72 23.27 2.79
N ASP A 268 0.27 24.16 2.64
CA ASP A 268 0.10 25.52 2.13
C ASP A 268 0.28 25.56 0.59
N GLY A 269 0.60 24.42 -0.04
CA GLY A 269 0.80 24.29 -1.48
C GLY A 269 2.19 24.72 -1.95
N ASN A 270 3.19 24.80 -1.08
CA ASN A 270 4.57 25.04 -1.49
C ASN A 270 5.24 23.72 -1.86
N LEU A 271 6.04 23.73 -2.93
CA LEU A 271 6.80 22.57 -3.37
C LEU A 271 7.90 22.24 -2.36
N GLN A 272 7.87 21.02 -1.83
CA GLN A 272 8.82 20.52 -0.83
C GLN A 272 9.87 19.59 -1.44
N GLY A 273 9.64 19.04 -2.64
CA GLY A 273 10.60 18.19 -3.32
C GLY A 273 9.96 17.29 -4.37
N TRP A 274 10.63 16.20 -4.71
CA TRP A 274 10.23 15.31 -5.79
C TRP A 274 10.42 13.83 -5.45
N ALA A 275 9.55 13.00 -6.00
CA ALA A 275 9.76 11.56 -6.17
C ALA A 275 9.81 11.25 -7.66
N VAL A 276 10.79 10.44 -8.09
CA VAL A 276 11.08 10.14 -9.49
C VAL A 276 11.32 8.63 -9.63
N MET A 277 10.81 8.05 -10.70
CA MET A 277 11.15 6.68 -11.09
C MET A 277 11.41 6.60 -12.60
N VAL A 278 12.41 5.80 -13.00
CA VAL A 278 12.75 5.56 -14.40
C VAL A 278 13.05 4.08 -14.61
N LYS A 279 12.44 3.47 -15.64
CA LYS A 279 12.70 2.09 -16.03
C LYS A 279 14.09 2.01 -16.64
N THR A 280 14.98 1.21 -16.07
CA THR A 280 16.40 1.11 -16.47
C THR A 280 16.79 -0.21 -17.12
N ALA A 281 15.87 -1.18 -17.16
CA ALA A 281 16.05 -2.44 -17.88
C ALA A 281 14.68 -2.99 -18.33
N ALA A 282 14.66 -3.88 -19.33
CA ALA A 282 13.40 -4.49 -19.81
C ALA A 282 12.71 -5.34 -18.73
N ASP A 283 13.48 -6.15 -17.99
CA ASP A 283 12.98 -6.87 -16.81
C ASP A 283 13.01 -5.94 -15.59
N SER A 284 12.02 -6.03 -14.72
CA SER A 284 11.98 -5.29 -13.46
C SER A 284 12.74 -5.97 -12.35
N GLU A 285 12.93 -7.30 -12.41
CA GLU A 285 13.76 -8.07 -11.48
C GLU A 285 13.56 -7.64 -10.01
N ALA A 286 12.31 -7.76 -9.51
CA ALA A 286 11.92 -7.35 -8.16
C ALA A 286 12.26 -5.87 -7.80
N GLY A 287 12.25 -4.99 -8.80
CA GLY A 287 12.50 -3.56 -8.65
C GLY A 287 13.92 -3.11 -9.00
N LYS A 288 14.86 -4.04 -9.25
CA LYS A 288 16.24 -3.72 -9.65
C LYS A 288 16.34 -3.11 -11.05
N GLY A 289 15.35 -3.36 -11.92
CA GLY A 289 15.22 -2.72 -13.24
C GLY A 289 14.55 -1.34 -13.20
N TRP A 290 14.47 -0.72 -12.03
CA TRP A 290 13.91 0.61 -11.80
C TRP A 290 14.89 1.46 -11.01
N PHE A 291 15.18 2.65 -11.54
CA PHE A 291 15.82 3.73 -10.81
C PHE A 291 14.78 4.45 -9.96
N TRP A 292 15.11 4.70 -8.69
CA TRP A 292 14.27 5.39 -7.72
C TRP A 292 15.02 6.62 -7.18
N TYR A 293 14.31 7.73 -7.09
CA TYR A 293 14.82 8.94 -6.46
C TYR A 293 13.74 9.64 -5.65
N GLU A 294 14.01 9.99 -4.40
CA GLU A 294 13.12 10.82 -3.59
C GLU A 294 13.93 11.85 -2.80
N ILE A 295 13.49 13.10 -2.81
CA ILE A 295 14.11 14.17 -2.04
C ILE A 295 13.06 15.13 -1.49
N THR A 296 13.26 15.57 -0.25
CA THR A 296 12.37 16.51 0.46
C THR A 296 13.03 17.88 0.61
N SER A 297 13.71 18.32 -0.45
CA SER A 297 14.34 19.63 -0.55
C SER A 297 14.30 20.11 -1.99
N THR A 298 14.07 21.41 -2.17
CA THR A 298 14.10 22.08 -3.48
C THR A 298 15.40 22.85 -3.72
N THR A 299 16.24 22.99 -2.70
CA THR A 299 17.45 23.83 -2.72
C THR A 299 18.74 23.05 -2.47
N ASP A 300 18.67 21.89 -1.84
CA ASP A 300 19.81 21.03 -1.52
C ASP A 300 19.56 19.61 -2.03
N GLY A 301 20.37 19.19 -3.01
CA GLY A 301 20.33 17.87 -3.64
C GLY A 301 21.21 16.81 -2.99
N SER A 302 21.90 17.13 -1.90
CA SER A 302 22.97 16.28 -1.35
C SER A 302 22.50 15.06 -0.55
N SER A 303 21.24 15.09 -0.08
CA SER A 303 20.71 14.10 0.86
C SER A 303 19.34 13.57 0.39
N PRO A 304 19.28 12.86 -0.74
CA PRO A 304 18.05 12.19 -1.15
C PRO A 304 17.72 11.04 -0.18
N VAL A 305 16.42 10.79 0.01
CA VAL A 305 15.88 9.65 0.78
C VAL A 305 16.14 8.34 0.04
N ALA A 306 16.13 8.37 -1.29
CA ALA A 306 16.46 7.24 -2.15
C ALA A 306 17.15 7.77 -3.39
N ALA A 307 18.16 7.06 -3.90
CA ALA A 307 18.84 7.43 -5.15
C ALA A 307 19.55 6.20 -5.75
N GLY A 308 18.93 5.57 -6.75
CA GLY A 308 19.54 4.49 -7.52
C GLY A 308 18.59 3.34 -7.85
N ASN A 309 19.13 2.31 -8.47
CA ASN A 309 18.37 1.13 -8.88
C ASN A 309 18.03 0.19 -7.71
N GLY A 310 16.81 -0.35 -7.72
CA GLY A 310 16.41 -1.40 -6.78
C GLY A 310 16.39 -0.98 -5.31
N VAL A 311 16.14 0.29 -5.01
CA VAL A 311 16.00 0.78 -3.63
C VAL A 311 14.82 0.09 -2.95
N PRO A 312 15.04 -0.75 -1.93
CA PRO A 312 13.99 -1.59 -1.38
C PRO A 312 12.85 -0.85 -0.69
N LEU A 313 13.12 0.30 -0.08
CA LEU A 313 12.11 1.21 0.47
C LEU A 313 11.07 1.57 -0.61
N CYS A 314 11.54 1.86 -1.82
CA CYS A 314 10.69 2.27 -2.92
C CYS A 314 10.03 1.05 -3.58
N SER A 315 10.81 0.05 -4.00
CA SER A 315 10.28 -1.12 -4.72
C SER A 315 9.30 -1.93 -3.88
N GLY A 316 9.51 -2.03 -2.56
CA GLY A 316 8.60 -2.72 -1.64
C GLY A 316 7.21 -2.08 -1.57
N CYS A 317 7.12 -0.74 -1.57
CA CYS A 317 5.83 -0.04 -1.63
C CYS A 317 5.21 -0.07 -3.03
N HIS A 318 6.03 -0.15 -4.06
CA HIS A 318 5.58 -0.10 -5.46
C HIS A 318 5.23 -1.46 -6.06
N THR A 319 5.60 -2.59 -5.45
CA THR A 319 5.34 -3.96 -5.95
C THR A 319 3.87 -4.25 -6.27
N ILE A 320 2.93 -3.54 -5.63
CA ILE A 320 1.49 -3.68 -5.88
C ILE A 320 1.02 -3.02 -7.19
N GLY A 321 1.85 -2.17 -7.79
CA GLY A 321 1.60 -1.50 -9.05
C GLY A 321 1.80 -2.41 -10.26
N LYS A 322 1.23 -2.02 -11.40
CA LYS A 322 1.46 -2.70 -12.66
C LYS A 322 2.89 -2.40 -13.10
N ASP A 323 3.76 -3.40 -13.05
CA ASP A 323 5.19 -3.23 -13.23
C ASP A 323 5.76 -2.07 -12.38
N PHE A 324 5.45 -2.08 -11.08
CA PHE A 324 5.83 -1.05 -10.09
C PHE A 324 5.19 0.34 -10.26
N VAL A 325 4.38 0.57 -11.30
CA VAL A 325 3.68 1.84 -11.51
C VAL A 325 2.32 1.85 -10.81
N LEU A 326 2.12 2.85 -9.96
CA LEU A 326 0.89 3.07 -9.17
C LEU A 326 0.02 4.22 -9.70
N THR A 327 0.51 4.97 -10.69
CA THR A 327 -0.22 6.10 -11.27
C THR A 327 -1.49 5.60 -11.98
N LYS A 328 -2.65 6.14 -11.59
CA LYS A 328 -3.91 5.89 -12.30
C LYS A 328 -3.90 6.60 -13.66
N TYR A 329 -4.42 5.93 -14.69
CA TYR A 329 -4.54 6.49 -16.04
C TYR A 329 -6.00 6.39 -16.54
N PRO A 330 -6.55 7.39 -17.25
CA PRO A 330 -5.93 8.67 -17.60
C PRO A 330 -5.66 9.54 -16.37
N LEU A 331 -4.68 10.44 -16.49
CA LEU A 331 -4.37 11.42 -15.43
C LEU A 331 -5.58 12.32 -15.15
N GLN A 332 -5.74 12.71 -13.88
CA GLN A 332 -6.81 13.61 -13.40
C GLN A 332 -6.42 15.09 -13.57
#